data_AF-A0A1E7RQ00-F1
#
_entry.id   AF-A0A1E7RQ00-F1
#
_cell.length_a   1.000
_cell.length_b   1.000
_cell.length_c   1.000
_cell.angle_alpha   90.00
_cell.angle_beta   90.00
_cell.angle_gamma   90.00
#
_symmetry.space_group_name_H-M   'P 1'
#
loop_
_entity.id
_entity.type
_entity.pdbx_description
1 polymer ?
#
loop_
_entity_poly.entity_id
_entity_poly.type
_entity_poly.pdbx_seq_one_letter_code
_entity_poly.pdbx_strand_id
1 'polypeptide(L)'
;MTAYLPLVHIPLLAAALAVLPAAEAPAQAAQVAPPLHVDLVDYPTPQANWSAFRDLRRRLESAFDDVCPDTFCEGEFTDYAPMKLRCSVEKASGRVSACGWAFAASEIEVDPVSGALLHRQPTWLCRFPLGARTSVGALLASLDGPQPLFQSLPGTSKTMFDALAECLR
;
A
#
# COMPACT_ATOMS: atom_id res chain seq x y z
N MET A 1 83.70 12.20 15.76
CA MET A 1 84.17 13.13 14.72
C MET A 1 82.96 13.71 14.02
N THR A 2 82.80 15.02 14.20
CA THR A 2 81.98 16.02 13.48
C THR A 2 81.35 15.64 12.15
N ALA A 3 80.07 16.01 11.98
CA ALA A 3 79.63 16.83 10.84
C ALA A 3 78.35 17.61 11.20
N TYR A 4 78.50 18.93 11.32
CA TYR A 4 77.42 19.92 11.31
C TYR A 4 76.73 19.92 9.94
N LEU A 5 75.40 19.99 9.90
CA LEU A 5 74.65 20.37 8.69
C LEU A 5 74.20 21.83 8.78
N PRO A 6 74.36 22.61 7.70
CA PRO A 6 74.12 24.05 7.71
C PRO A 6 72.63 24.38 7.55
N LEU A 7 72.23 25.45 8.22
CA LEU A 7 70.98 26.17 8.00
C LEU A 7 70.86 26.58 6.52
N VAL A 8 69.86 26.03 5.83
CA VAL A 8 69.42 26.52 4.52
C VAL A 8 68.22 27.43 4.74
N HIS A 9 68.42 28.72 4.48
CA HIS A 9 67.35 29.73 4.43
C HIS A 9 66.43 29.43 3.25
N ILE A 10 65.19 29.02 3.55
CA ILE A 10 64.10 28.91 2.57
C ILE A 10 63.41 30.29 2.50
N PRO A 11 63.28 30.92 1.32
CA PRO A 11 62.63 32.21 1.21
C PRO A 11 61.11 32.04 1.38
N LEU A 12 60.52 32.91 2.20
CA LEU A 12 59.08 33.07 2.37
C LEU A 12 58.45 33.55 1.05
N LEU A 13 57.75 32.65 0.36
CA LEU A 13 56.79 33.00 -0.68
C LEU A 13 55.41 33.14 -0.03
N ALA A 14 54.99 34.39 0.19
CA ALA A 14 53.66 34.72 0.68
C ALA A 14 52.62 34.44 -0.42
N ALA A 15 51.97 33.28 -0.37
CA ALA A 15 50.80 32.98 -1.20
C ALA A 15 49.56 33.65 -0.58
N ALA A 16 49.14 34.77 -1.15
CA ALA A 16 47.87 35.41 -0.80
C ALA A 16 46.70 34.57 -1.33
N LEU A 17 46.14 33.71 -0.47
CA LEU A 17 44.89 32.99 -0.70
C LEU A 17 43.72 33.98 -0.63
N ALA A 18 43.22 34.39 -1.80
CA ALA A 18 41.95 35.11 -1.90
C ALA A 18 40.80 34.16 -1.57
N VAL A 19 40.21 34.30 -0.38
CA VAL A 19 38.99 33.59 0.03
C VAL A 19 37.81 34.26 -0.67
N LEU A 20 37.32 33.64 -1.74
CA LEU A 20 36.04 33.99 -2.37
C LEU A 20 34.90 33.49 -1.46
N PRO A 21 33.98 34.35 -0.99
CA PRO A 21 32.82 33.90 -0.26
C PRO A 21 31.91 33.15 -1.24
N ALA A 22 31.68 31.86 -0.98
CA ALA A 22 30.64 31.12 -1.66
C ALA A 22 29.30 31.75 -1.28
N ALA A 23 28.67 32.46 -2.22
CA ALA A 23 27.29 32.87 -2.08
C ALA A 23 26.42 31.61 -2.18
N GLU A 24 26.07 31.03 -1.03
CA GLU A 24 25.03 30.00 -0.96
C GLU A 24 23.70 30.66 -1.36
N ALA A 25 23.29 30.41 -2.60
CA ALA A 25 21.95 30.75 -3.04
C ALA A 25 20.96 29.99 -2.15
N PRO A 26 19.92 30.64 -1.60
CA PRO A 26 18.91 29.94 -0.81
C PRO A 26 18.29 28.86 -1.69
N ALA A 27 18.42 27.60 -1.28
CA ALA A 27 17.70 26.51 -1.90
C ALA A 27 16.20 26.74 -1.64
N GLN A 28 15.48 27.25 -2.64
CA GLN A 28 14.03 27.30 -2.59
C GLN A 28 13.53 25.86 -2.50
N ALA A 29 13.06 25.45 -1.31
CA ALA A 29 12.38 24.18 -1.15
C ALA A 29 11.18 24.18 -2.10
N ALA A 30 11.20 23.29 -3.10
CA ALA A 30 10.09 23.13 -4.02
C ALA A 30 8.83 22.81 -3.19
N GLN A 31 7.84 23.70 -3.25
CA GLN A 31 6.55 23.46 -2.61
C GLN A 31 5.87 22.30 -3.36
N VAL A 32 5.89 21.12 -2.77
CA VAL A 32 5.18 19.95 -3.29
C VAL A 32 3.69 20.24 -3.17
N ALA A 33 2.99 20.29 -4.30
CA ALA A 33 1.55 20.45 -4.31
C ALA A 33 0.90 19.34 -3.45
N PRO A 34 -0.11 19.66 -2.64
CA PRO A 34 -0.77 18.65 -1.80
C PRO A 34 -1.37 17.55 -2.69
N PRO A 35 -1.33 16.28 -2.24
CA PRO A 35 -1.83 15.18 -3.04
C PRO A 35 -3.35 15.30 -3.23
N LEU A 36 -3.81 15.05 -4.45
CA LEU A 36 -5.24 15.07 -4.80
C LEU A 36 -6.00 13.88 -4.19
N HIS A 37 -5.30 12.77 -3.98
CA HIS A 37 -5.87 11.55 -3.39
C HIS A 37 -5.03 11.09 -2.20
N VAL A 38 -5.71 10.53 -1.20
CA VAL A 38 -5.10 9.95 0.00
C VAL A 38 -5.66 8.55 0.26
N ASP A 39 -4.95 7.76 1.05
CA ASP A 39 -5.48 6.51 1.60
C ASP A 39 -6.68 6.85 2.51
N LEU A 40 -7.75 6.05 2.46
CA LEU A 40 -8.90 6.21 3.34
C LEU A 40 -8.49 6.25 4.81
N VAL A 41 -7.48 5.47 5.20
CA VAL A 41 -6.91 5.48 6.57
C VAL A 41 -6.51 6.90 7.01
N ASP A 42 -6.00 7.71 6.08
CA ASP A 42 -5.42 9.04 6.33
C ASP A 42 -6.35 10.21 5.96
N TYR A 43 -7.60 9.94 5.62
CA TYR A 43 -8.59 10.98 5.32
C TYR A 43 -9.43 11.35 6.57
N PRO A 44 -9.71 12.63 6.86
CA PRO A 44 -9.18 13.84 6.21
C PRO A 44 -7.80 14.23 6.76
N THR A 45 -7.41 13.67 7.90
CA THR A 45 -6.11 13.87 8.55
C THR A 45 -5.44 12.52 8.77
N PRO A 46 -4.10 12.48 8.92
CA PRO A 46 -3.36 11.23 9.11
C PRO A 46 -4.02 10.32 10.16
N GLN A 47 -4.20 9.05 9.79
CA GLN A 47 -4.77 7.98 10.62
C GLN A 47 -6.17 8.23 11.19
N ALA A 48 -6.92 9.22 10.71
CA ALA A 48 -8.26 9.54 11.21
C ALA A 48 -9.24 8.35 11.13
N ASN A 49 -9.09 7.45 10.15
CA ASN A 49 -9.92 6.24 10.02
C ASN A 49 -9.18 4.95 10.39
N TRP A 50 -8.00 5.03 11.02
CA TRP A 50 -7.17 3.85 11.29
C TRP A 50 -7.92 2.75 12.06
N SER A 51 -8.60 3.10 13.15
CA SER A 51 -9.35 2.13 13.96
C SER A 51 -10.49 1.50 13.18
N ALA A 52 -11.39 2.33 12.62
CA ALA A 52 -12.55 1.88 11.87
C ALA A 52 -12.16 0.99 10.68
N PHE A 53 -11.15 1.39 9.91
CA PHE A 53 -10.70 0.62 8.75
C PHE A 53 -9.99 -0.68 9.15
N ARG A 54 -9.17 -0.67 10.20
CA ARG A 54 -8.52 -1.88 10.70
C ARG A 54 -9.56 -2.89 11.23
N ASP A 55 -10.61 -2.40 11.89
CA ASP A 55 -11.67 -3.24 12.43
C ASP A 55 -12.55 -3.82 11.32
N LEU A 56 -12.91 -3.00 10.32
CA LEU A 56 -13.57 -3.46 9.10
C LEU A 56 -12.74 -4.54 8.39
N ARG A 57 -11.43 -4.31 8.19
CA ARG A 57 -10.56 -5.27 7.51
C ARG A 57 -10.54 -6.62 8.22
N ARG A 58 -10.43 -6.64 9.55
CA ARG A 58 -10.46 -7.91 10.32
C ARG A 58 -11.77 -8.66 10.14
N ARG A 59 -12.90 -7.96 10.11
CA ARG A 59 -14.21 -8.60 9.87
C ARG A 59 -14.35 -9.11 8.44
N LEU A 60 -13.79 -8.40 7.46
CA LEU A 60 -13.76 -8.86 6.07
C LEU A 60 -12.87 -10.09 5.91
N GLU A 61 -11.67 -10.09 6.50
CA GLU A 61 -10.76 -11.24 6.52
C GLU A 61 -11.46 -12.46 7.15
N SER A 62 -12.06 -12.30 8.33
CA SER A 62 -12.83 -13.38 8.99
C SER A 62 -14.01 -13.86 8.13
N ALA A 63 -14.78 -12.95 7.53
CA ALA A 63 -15.90 -13.33 6.68
C ALA A 63 -15.46 -14.03 5.39
N PHE A 64 -14.26 -13.72 4.88
CA PHE A 64 -13.67 -14.44 3.75
C PHE A 64 -13.24 -15.86 4.17
N ASP A 65 -12.56 -15.98 5.31
CA ASP A 65 -12.14 -17.28 5.85
C ASP A 65 -13.33 -18.21 6.13
N ASP A 66 -14.46 -17.66 6.60
CA ASP A 66 -15.69 -18.41 6.86
C ASP A 66 -16.32 -18.98 5.58
N VAL A 67 -16.16 -18.33 4.43
CA VAL A 67 -16.86 -18.69 3.18
C VAL A 67 -15.94 -19.38 2.19
N CYS A 68 -14.62 -19.17 2.26
CA CYS A 68 -13.69 -19.69 1.26
C CYS A 68 -13.79 -21.21 1.08
N PRO A 69 -13.79 -22.04 2.15
CA PRO A 69 -13.77 -23.49 2.03
C PRO A 69 -14.90 -24.06 1.17
N ASP A 70 -16.08 -23.46 1.22
CA ASP A 70 -17.28 -23.93 0.51
C ASP A 70 -17.56 -23.12 -0.78
N THR A 71 -16.67 -22.19 -1.16
CA THR A 71 -16.87 -21.33 -2.32
C THR A 71 -15.59 -21.15 -3.14
N PHE A 72 -14.75 -20.17 -2.79
CA PHE A 72 -13.59 -19.77 -3.60
C PHE A 72 -12.47 -20.82 -3.57
N CYS A 73 -12.28 -21.51 -2.44
CA CYS A 73 -11.19 -22.44 -2.21
C CYS A 73 -11.44 -23.86 -2.79
N GLU A 74 -12.61 -24.12 -3.39
CA GLU A 74 -12.90 -25.41 -4.08
C GLU A 74 -12.46 -25.42 -5.56
N GLY A 75 -11.90 -24.30 -6.05
CA GLY A 75 -11.60 -24.08 -7.47
C GLY A 75 -10.25 -24.61 -7.97
N GLU A 76 -9.65 -23.89 -8.92
CA GLU A 76 -8.37 -24.25 -9.56
C GLU A 76 -7.17 -24.21 -8.61
N PHE A 77 -7.28 -23.43 -7.54
CA PHE A 77 -6.26 -23.26 -6.52
C PHE A 77 -6.86 -23.54 -5.16
N THR A 78 -6.09 -24.20 -4.31
CA THR A 78 -6.31 -24.25 -2.88
C THR A 78 -5.62 -23.05 -2.21
N ASP A 79 -5.88 -22.79 -0.93
CA ASP A 79 -5.17 -21.77 -0.14
C ASP A 79 -5.25 -20.31 -0.63
N TYR A 80 -6.44 -19.82 -0.96
CA TYR A 80 -6.64 -18.39 -1.16
C TYR A 80 -6.42 -17.62 0.14
N ALA A 81 -5.63 -16.54 0.07
CA ALA A 81 -5.33 -15.70 1.20
C ALA A 81 -5.58 -14.21 0.89
N PRO A 82 -6.37 -13.51 1.72
CA PRO A 82 -6.53 -12.07 1.61
C PRO A 82 -5.24 -11.34 1.98
N MET A 83 -4.84 -10.38 1.15
CA MET A 83 -3.66 -9.54 1.35
C MET A 83 -4.10 -8.12 1.73
N LYS A 84 -3.55 -7.11 1.06
CA LYS A 84 -3.78 -5.70 1.42
C LYS A 84 -5.08 -5.19 0.79
N LEU A 85 -6.00 -4.72 1.65
CA LEU A 85 -7.14 -3.89 1.27
C LEU A 85 -6.78 -2.40 1.41
N ARG A 86 -7.07 -1.60 0.37
CA ARG A 86 -6.95 -0.13 0.37
C ARG A 86 -8.04 0.56 -0.42
N CYS A 87 -8.32 1.80 -0.04
CA CYS A 87 -9.24 2.68 -0.75
C CYS A 87 -8.59 4.03 -0.99
N SER A 88 -8.69 4.53 -2.21
CA SER A 88 -8.26 5.87 -2.61
C SER A 88 -9.41 6.85 -2.41
N VAL A 89 -9.12 7.98 -1.79
CA VAL A 89 -10.10 9.03 -1.48
C VAL A 89 -9.66 10.35 -2.09
N GLU A 90 -10.53 11.01 -2.85
CA GLU A 90 -10.30 12.37 -3.32
C GLU A 90 -10.32 13.33 -2.13
N LYS A 91 -9.20 14.00 -1.88
CA LYS A 91 -8.98 14.78 -0.67
C LYS A 91 -9.93 15.97 -0.52
N ALA A 92 -10.33 16.59 -1.63
CA ALA A 92 -11.18 17.78 -1.62
C ALA A 92 -12.63 17.47 -1.24
N SER A 93 -13.16 16.32 -1.68
CA SER A 93 -14.58 15.98 -1.50
C SER A 93 -14.84 14.86 -0.48
N GLY A 94 -13.81 14.09 -0.11
CA GLY A 94 -13.96 12.90 0.72
C GLY A 94 -14.66 11.74 0.01
N ARG A 95 -14.74 11.79 -1.33
CA ARG A 95 -15.31 10.72 -2.14
C ARG A 95 -14.29 9.60 -2.32
N VAL A 96 -14.78 8.37 -2.20
CA VAL A 96 -13.98 7.18 -2.46
C VAL A 96 -13.91 6.98 -3.97
N SER A 97 -12.72 7.14 -4.54
CA SER A 97 -12.50 7.00 -5.98
C SER A 97 -12.37 5.54 -6.40
N ALA A 98 -11.79 4.70 -5.54
CA ALA A 98 -11.63 3.27 -5.78
C ALA A 98 -11.31 2.53 -4.48
N CYS A 99 -11.71 1.26 -4.39
CA CYS A 99 -11.21 0.32 -3.39
C CYS A 99 -10.68 -0.94 -4.10
N GLY A 100 -9.59 -1.48 -3.58
CA GLY A 100 -8.98 -2.70 -4.08
C GLY A 100 -8.49 -3.59 -2.94
N TRP A 101 -8.78 -4.89 -3.04
CA TRP A 101 -8.27 -5.91 -2.13
C TRP A 101 -7.42 -6.90 -2.92
N ALA A 102 -6.15 -6.98 -2.56
CA ALA A 102 -5.24 -7.95 -3.14
C ALA A 102 -5.46 -9.34 -2.53
N PHE A 103 -5.30 -10.37 -3.35
CA PHE A 103 -5.34 -11.77 -2.98
C PHE A 103 -4.17 -12.52 -3.61
N ALA A 104 -3.78 -13.61 -2.99
CA ALA A 104 -2.91 -14.64 -3.57
C ALA A 104 -3.51 -16.01 -3.30
N ALA A 105 -3.15 -17.00 -4.11
CA ALA A 105 -3.46 -18.40 -3.85
C ALA A 105 -2.23 -19.27 -4.16
N SER A 106 -2.27 -20.53 -3.77
CA SER A 106 -1.20 -21.46 -4.11
C SER A 106 -1.72 -22.87 -4.30
N GLU A 107 -1.28 -23.51 -5.38
CA GLU A 107 -1.41 -24.95 -5.55
C GLU A 107 0.00 -25.52 -5.58
N ILE A 108 0.34 -26.38 -4.60
CA ILE A 108 1.68 -26.97 -4.47
C ILE A 108 1.56 -28.48 -4.33
N GLU A 109 2.16 -29.20 -5.26
CA GLU A 109 2.20 -30.66 -5.27
C GLU A 109 3.65 -31.15 -5.21
N VAL A 110 3.85 -32.33 -4.64
CA VAL A 110 5.15 -33.03 -4.65
C VAL A 110 5.10 -34.09 -5.73
N ASP A 111 6.00 -34.01 -6.72
CA ASP A 111 6.18 -35.09 -7.69
C ASP A 111 6.69 -36.35 -6.97
N PRO A 112 5.96 -37.48 -6.99
CA PRO A 112 6.26 -38.63 -6.14
C PRO A 112 7.50 -39.42 -6.62
N VAL A 113 8.02 -39.14 -7.81
CA VAL A 113 9.15 -39.87 -8.40
C VAL A 113 10.46 -39.10 -8.16
N SER A 114 10.47 -37.81 -8.48
CA SER A 114 11.65 -36.94 -8.41
C SER A 114 11.77 -36.19 -7.09
N GLY A 115 10.68 -36.06 -6.33
CA GLY A 115 10.62 -35.22 -5.14
C GLY A 115 10.58 -33.72 -5.44
N ALA A 116 10.39 -33.32 -6.69
CA ALA A 116 10.28 -31.92 -7.07
C ALA A 116 8.97 -31.29 -6.58
N LEU A 117 9.00 -29.98 -6.29
CA LEU A 117 7.81 -29.20 -5.98
C LEU A 117 7.24 -28.59 -7.28
N LEU A 118 6.04 -29.03 -7.63
CA LEU A 118 5.22 -28.41 -8.68
C LEU A 118 4.39 -27.32 -8.02
N HIS A 119 4.39 -26.11 -8.58
CA HIS A 119 3.70 -24.98 -7.95
C HIS A 119 3.04 -24.05 -8.95
N ARG A 120 1.90 -23.49 -8.54
CA ARG A 120 1.26 -22.32 -9.17
C ARG A 120 0.85 -21.34 -8.08
N GLN A 121 1.13 -20.06 -8.28
CA GLN A 121 0.88 -19.02 -7.27
C GLN A 121 0.35 -17.72 -7.90
N PRO A 122 -0.94 -17.70 -8.29
CA PRO A 122 -1.56 -16.50 -8.85
C PRO A 122 -1.77 -15.40 -7.81
N THR A 123 -1.92 -14.18 -8.32
CA THR A 123 -2.29 -13.00 -7.51
C THR A 123 -3.37 -12.18 -8.22
N TRP A 124 -4.28 -11.60 -7.45
CA TRP A 124 -5.36 -10.76 -7.96
C TRP A 124 -5.41 -9.42 -7.23
N LEU A 125 -5.91 -8.39 -7.91
CA LEU A 125 -6.34 -7.13 -7.29
C LEU A 125 -7.82 -6.92 -7.61
N CYS A 126 -8.68 -7.35 -6.69
CA CYS A 126 -10.12 -7.24 -6.86
C CYS A 126 -10.61 -5.84 -6.53
N ARG A 127 -11.27 -5.20 -7.50
CA ARG A 127 -11.86 -3.87 -7.34
C ARG A 127 -13.33 -3.98 -6.98
N PHE A 128 -13.78 -3.15 -6.05
CA PHE A 128 -15.18 -3.15 -5.63
C PHE A 128 -15.98 -2.07 -6.33
N PRO A 129 -17.16 -2.39 -6.91
CA PRO A 129 -18.00 -1.39 -7.54
C PRO A 129 -18.60 -0.47 -6.49
N LEU A 130 -18.37 0.84 -6.63
CA LEU A 130 -18.93 1.86 -5.75
C LEU A 130 -19.75 2.86 -6.58
N GLY A 131 -20.83 3.38 -6.02
CA GLY A 131 -21.54 4.50 -6.61
C GLY A 131 -20.62 5.72 -6.72
N ALA A 132 -20.73 6.49 -7.80
CA ALA A 132 -19.86 7.64 -8.09
C ALA A 132 -19.83 8.73 -7.00
N ARG A 133 -20.79 8.71 -6.07
CA ARG A 133 -20.91 9.68 -4.99
C ARG A 133 -20.62 9.11 -3.60
N THR A 134 -20.05 7.91 -3.50
CA THR A 134 -19.74 7.28 -2.22
C THR A 134 -18.72 8.10 -1.43
N SER A 135 -19.10 8.53 -0.22
CA SER A 135 -18.19 9.17 0.73
C SER A 135 -17.52 8.13 1.63
N VAL A 136 -16.41 8.51 2.27
CA VAL A 136 -15.75 7.65 3.29
C VAL A 136 -16.73 7.20 4.37
N GLY A 137 -17.53 8.13 4.91
CA GLY A 137 -18.52 7.81 5.94
C GLY A 137 -19.60 6.83 5.45
N ALA A 138 -20.10 7.01 4.22
CA ALA A 138 -21.10 6.11 3.65
C ALA A 138 -20.54 4.69 3.43
N LEU A 139 -19.29 4.57 2.99
CA LEU A 139 -18.62 3.28 2.82
C LEU A 139 -18.40 2.56 4.15
N LEU A 140 -17.88 3.26 5.15
CA LEU A 140 -17.65 2.66 6.47
C LEU A 140 -18.97 2.26 7.13
N ALA A 141 -20.03 3.06 6.98
CA ALA A 141 -21.34 2.76 7.52
C ALA A 141 -22.03 1.57 6.82
N SER A 142 -21.93 1.45 5.50
CA SER A 142 -22.54 0.32 4.77
C SER A 142 -21.90 -1.02 5.09
N LEU A 143 -20.62 -1.01 5.47
CA LEU A 143 -19.86 -2.20 5.83
C LEU A 143 -19.72 -2.36 7.35
N ASP A 144 -20.50 -1.62 8.12
CA ASP A 144 -20.58 -1.82 9.56
C ASP A 144 -21.40 -3.07 9.88
N GLY A 145 -21.04 -3.75 10.97
CA GLY A 145 -21.68 -4.99 11.38
C GLY A 145 -20.89 -6.27 11.08
N PRO A 146 -21.47 -7.44 11.42
CA PRO A 146 -20.74 -8.70 11.56
C PRO A 146 -20.40 -9.39 10.25
N GLN A 147 -21.17 -9.13 9.18
CA GLN A 147 -21.04 -9.82 7.89
C GLN A 147 -20.82 -8.80 6.75
N PRO A 148 -19.71 -8.04 6.77
CA PRO A 148 -19.48 -6.95 5.83
C PRO A 148 -19.31 -7.43 4.38
N LEU A 149 -18.89 -8.68 4.17
CA LEU A 149 -18.68 -9.26 2.85
C LEU A 149 -19.96 -9.30 2.01
N PHE A 150 -21.11 -9.46 2.67
CA PHE A 150 -22.43 -9.63 2.07
C PHE A 150 -23.29 -8.36 2.11
N GLN A 151 -22.76 -7.25 2.61
CA GLN A 151 -23.50 -5.99 2.61
C GLN A 151 -23.44 -5.32 1.23
N SER A 152 -24.54 -4.68 0.85
CA SER A 152 -24.60 -3.91 -0.39
C SER A 152 -23.63 -2.73 -0.35
N LEU A 153 -22.81 -2.61 -1.39
CA LEU A 153 -21.88 -1.49 -1.55
C LEU A 153 -22.65 -0.20 -1.88
N PRO A 154 -22.25 0.96 -1.31
CA PRO A 154 -23.02 2.19 -1.45
C PRO A 154 -23.27 2.58 -2.90
N GLY A 155 -24.52 2.90 -3.22
CA GLY A 155 -24.93 3.31 -4.56
C GLY A 155 -24.96 2.17 -5.60
N THR A 156 -24.89 0.92 -5.16
CA THR A 156 -25.00 -0.28 -6.01
C THR A 156 -25.92 -1.32 -5.36
N SER A 157 -26.30 -2.35 -6.12
CA SER A 157 -26.94 -3.57 -5.59
C SER A 157 -25.95 -4.74 -5.44
N LYS A 158 -24.65 -4.48 -5.62
CA LYS A 158 -23.59 -5.50 -5.57
C LYS A 158 -22.94 -5.51 -4.18
N THR A 159 -22.44 -6.65 -3.78
CA THR A 159 -21.70 -6.86 -2.52
C THR A 159 -20.19 -6.98 -2.79
N MET A 160 -19.39 -7.03 -1.72
CA MET A 160 -17.98 -7.40 -1.87
C MET A 160 -17.83 -8.87 -2.30
N PHE A 161 -18.69 -9.75 -1.79
CA PHE A 161 -18.75 -11.17 -2.21
C PHE A 161 -18.94 -11.30 -3.72
N ASP A 162 -19.90 -10.59 -4.32
CA ASP A 162 -20.16 -10.64 -5.76
C ASP A 162 -18.91 -10.25 -6.57
N ALA A 163 -18.23 -9.19 -6.14
CA ALA A 163 -17.01 -8.71 -6.80
C ALA A 163 -15.85 -9.71 -6.67
N LEU A 164 -15.73 -10.39 -5.52
CA LEU A 164 -14.71 -11.45 -5.34
C LEU A 164 -15.03 -12.66 -6.22
N ALA A 165 -16.29 -13.09 -6.31
CA ALA A 165 -16.71 -14.21 -7.15
C ALA A 165 -16.46 -13.97 -8.64
N GLU A 166 -16.53 -12.72 -9.09
CA GLU A 166 -16.17 -12.33 -10.46
C GLU A 166 -14.65 -12.22 -10.67
N CYS A 167 -13.89 -11.84 -9.62
CA CYS A 167 -12.47 -11.52 -9.71
C CYS A 167 -11.53 -12.73 -9.49
N LEU A 168 -11.84 -13.61 -8.54
CA LEU A 168 -10.98 -14.73 -8.11
C LEU A 168 -11.13 -15.99 -8.98
N ARG A 169 -11.47 -15.79 -10.26
CA ARG A 169 -11.56 -16.87 -11.25
C ARG A 169 -10.26 -17.00 -12.03
#